data_AF-A0A2N4UCX8-F1
#
_entry.id   AF-A0A2N4UCX8-F1
#
_cell.length_a   1.000
_cell.length_b   1.000
_cell.length_c   1.000
_cell.angle_alpha   90.00
_cell.angle_beta   90.00
_cell.angle_gamma   90.00
#
_symmetry.space_group_name_H-M   'P 1'
#
loop_
_entity.id
_entity.type
_entity.pdbx_description
1 polymer ?
#
loop_
_entity_poly.entity_id
_entity_poly.type
_entity_poly.pdbx_seq_one_letter_code
_entity_poly.pdbx_strand_id
1 'polypeptide(L)'
;MSNERNSSESLQLNLGSLRSAMSLTLHTHHASRIWHGRAPAEGKPAIVGLNGFVSIMNKLKRGAEQDDPYSDWWMLRIEDKLEQTKSTLQTLGEQVDQALTNVPSALSLGENLNVQPVKLPLFVNAQLGFAAVYLLADYDEIARKLILAHHTALIDRRTLERWLNEGAHALRSLFSLAQQYRYSGTQRDDFAAKNAAARAAIEKFGELPEDVLEGTRRSRFAPPIVRRGQPLSSHVEPDASDTPSVASEASPDTFDPVATGENEPA
;
A
#
# COMPACT_ATOMS: atom_id res chain seq x y z
N MET A 1 30.65 26.28 55.91
CA MET A 1 30.59 25.03 55.12
C MET A 1 29.20 24.46 55.28
N SER A 2 28.71 23.83 54.19
CA SER A 2 27.53 22.96 54.12
C SER A 2 26.19 23.68 53.88
N ASN A 3 25.34 23.31 52.92
CA ASN A 3 25.46 22.43 51.75
C ASN A 3 24.18 22.72 50.91
N GLU A 4 24.29 23.28 49.72
CA GLU A 4 23.15 23.41 48.79
C GLU A 4 22.85 22.03 48.19
N ARG A 5 21.73 21.42 48.58
CA ARG A 5 21.18 20.25 47.89
C ARG A 5 20.24 20.72 46.80
N ASN A 6 20.76 20.84 45.59
CA ASN A 6 19.95 20.93 44.38
C ASN A 6 19.41 19.52 44.07
N SER A 7 18.19 19.23 44.54
CA SER A 7 17.45 18.03 44.16
C SER A 7 16.94 18.21 42.73
N SER A 8 17.67 17.65 41.78
CA SER A 8 17.25 17.51 40.40
C SER A 8 15.99 16.63 40.33
N GLU A 9 14.82 17.27 40.29
CA GLU A 9 13.56 16.61 39.96
C GLU A 9 13.70 15.99 38.56
N SER A 10 13.77 14.67 38.51
CA SER A 10 13.71 13.91 37.27
C SER A 10 12.33 14.13 36.64
N LEU A 11 12.28 14.91 35.56
CA LEU A 11 11.10 15.07 34.72
C LEU A 11 10.66 13.69 34.19
N GLN A 12 9.65 13.09 34.82
CA GLN A 12 8.95 11.93 34.29
C GLN A 12 7.98 12.40 33.20
N LEU A 13 8.45 12.42 31.95
CA LEU A 13 7.63 12.73 30.79
C LEU A 13 6.92 11.45 30.31
N ASN A 14 5.66 11.28 30.70
CA ASN A 14 4.78 10.24 30.17
C ASN A 14 4.26 10.67 28.78
N LEU A 15 5.12 10.64 27.78
CA LEU A 15 4.75 10.89 26.39
C LEU A 15 4.06 9.66 25.80
N GLY A 16 2.88 9.85 25.21
CA GLY A 16 2.16 8.81 24.46
C GLY A 16 2.75 8.55 23.07
N SER A 17 2.19 7.56 22.36
CA SER A 17 2.55 7.26 20.97
C SER A 17 2.31 8.46 20.05
N LEU A 18 3.29 8.82 19.21
CA LEU A 18 3.06 9.77 18.13
C LEU A 18 2.07 9.17 17.13
N ARG A 19 0.93 9.84 16.93
CA ARG A 19 -0.08 9.48 15.93
C ARG A 19 -0.36 10.68 15.05
N SER A 20 -0.19 10.53 13.75
CA SER A 20 -0.64 11.52 12.77
C SER A 20 -1.94 11.02 12.14
N ALA A 21 -2.99 11.84 12.16
CA ALA A 21 -4.18 11.58 11.35
C ALA A 21 -3.83 11.82 9.88
N MET A 22 -3.38 10.77 9.19
CA MET A 22 -3.02 10.84 7.78
C MET A 22 -4.22 10.51 6.89
N SER A 23 -4.34 11.21 5.77
CA SER A 23 -5.39 10.96 4.76
C SER A 23 -4.81 10.99 3.35
N LEU A 24 -5.28 10.09 2.49
CA LEU A 24 -5.01 10.08 1.06
C LEU A 24 -6.18 10.73 0.33
N THR A 25 -5.90 11.67 -0.57
CA THR A 25 -6.92 12.27 -1.44
C THR A 25 -6.77 11.66 -2.83
N LEU A 26 -7.85 11.05 -3.35
CA LEU A 26 -7.90 10.47 -4.68
C LEU A 26 -8.88 11.22 -5.55
N HIS A 27 -8.46 11.58 -6.75
CA HIS A 27 -9.27 12.33 -7.70
C HIS A 27 -9.91 11.43 -8.76
N THR A 28 -9.31 10.29 -9.11
CA THR A 28 -9.82 9.44 -10.19
C THR A 28 -10.59 8.22 -9.67
N HIS A 29 -11.66 7.84 -10.39
CA HIS A 29 -12.32 6.55 -10.20
C HIS A 29 -11.38 5.35 -10.47
N HIS A 30 -10.30 5.56 -11.23
CA HIS A 30 -9.30 4.53 -11.48
C HIS A 30 -8.51 4.21 -10.21
N ALA A 31 -7.95 5.22 -9.54
CA ALA A 31 -7.23 5.04 -8.29
C ALA A 31 -8.16 4.57 -7.16
N SER A 32 -9.37 5.12 -7.05
CA SER A 32 -10.36 4.69 -6.04
C SER A 32 -10.70 3.19 -6.16
N ARG A 33 -10.81 2.65 -7.38
CA ARG A 33 -11.00 1.21 -7.60
C ARG A 33 -9.78 0.36 -7.20
N ILE A 34 -8.56 0.89 -7.32
CA ILE A 34 -7.34 0.19 -6.87
C ILE A 34 -7.24 0.22 -5.35
N TRP A 35 -7.67 1.30 -4.70
CA TRP A 35 -7.74 1.40 -3.25
C TRP A 35 -8.65 0.30 -2.66
N HIS A 36 -9.89 0.22 -3.13
CA HIS A 36 -10.90 -0.71 -2.61
C HIS A 36 -10.66 -2.15 -3.09
N GLY A 37 -10.20 -2.32 -4.33
CA GLY A 37 -10.20 -3.62 -5.00
C GLY A 37 -11.60 -3.99 -5.49
N ARG A 38 -11.89 -5.30 -5.54
CA ARG A 38 -13.18 -5.82 -5.98
C ARG A 38 -13.63 -6.95 -5.06
N ALA A 39 -14.83 -6.85 -4.51
CA ALA A 39 -15.49 -7.93 -3.79
C ALA A 39 -15.63 -9.19 -4.68
N PRO A 40 -15.70 -10.39 -4.08
CA PRO A 40 -16.03 -11.58 -4.85
C PRO A 40 -17.45 -11.44 -5.43
N ALA A 41 -17.63 -11.92 -6.65
CA ALA A 41 -18.93 -12.03 -7.30
C ALA A 41 -19.05 -13.42 -7.92
N GLU A 42 -20.26 -13.81 -8.33
CA GLU A 42 -20.50 -15.13 -8.93
C GLU A 42 -19.55 -15.37 -10.12
N GLY A 43 -18.74 -16.43 -10.02
CA GLY A 43 -17.71 -16.78 -11.02
C GLY A 43 -16.48 -15.85 -11.08
N LYS A 44 -16.36 -14.85 -10.19
CA LYS A 44 -15.26 -13.86 -10.21
C LYS A 44 -14.58 -13.76 -8.84
N PRO A 45 -13.30 -14.18 -8.70
CA PRO A 45 -12.60 -14.09 -7.43
C PRO A 45 -12.41 -12.63 -6.98
N ALA A 46 -12.27 -12.44 -5.67
CA ALA A 46 -11.97 -11.13 -5.09
C ALA A 46 -10.62 -10.60 -5.59
N ILE A 47 -10.54 -9.29 -5.83
CA ILE A 47 -9.29 -8.59 -6.14
C ILE A 47 -8.92 -7.76 -4.93
N VAL A 48 -7.77 -8.04 -4.32
CA VAL A 48 -7.26 -7.25 -3.20
C VAL A 48 -6.87 -5.85 -3.70
N GLY A 49 -7.42 -4.84 -3.04
CA GLY A 49 -7.00 -3.45 -3.19
C GLY A 49 -5.88 -3.08 -2.22
N LEU A 50 -5.47 -1.81 -2.25
CA LEU A 50 -4.39 -1.30 -1.40
C LEU A 50 -4.69 -1.50 0.10
N ASN A 51 -5.94 -1.38 0.53
CA ASN A 51 -6.31 -1.61 1.94
C ASN A 51 -5.97 -3.04 2.41
N GLY A 52 -6.27 -4.04 1.57
CA GLY A 52 -5.90 -5.43 1.85
C GLY A 52 -4.39 -5.65 1.81
N PHE A 53 -3.67 -4.99 0.89
CA PHE A 53 -2.21 -5.02 0.86
C PHE A 53 -1.59 -4.46 2.15
N VAL A 54 -2.05 -3.31 2.63
CA VAL A 54 -1.60 -2.71 3.91
C VAL A 54 -1.80 -3.68 5.08
N SER A 55 -2.95 -4.35 5.12
CA SER A 55 -3.23 -5.36 6.14
C SER A 55 -2.23 -6.52 6.13
N ILE A 56 -1.79 -6.95 4.94
CA ILE A 56 -0.75 -7.97 4.77
C ILE A 56 0.61 -7.42 5.23
N MET A 57 0.97 -6.20 4.86
CA MET A 57 2.23 -5.57 5.28
C MET A 57 2.33 -5.43 6.81
N ASN A 58 1.22 -5.14 7.49
CA ASN A 58 1.19 -5.10 8.96
C ASN A 58 1.42 -6.48 9.59
N LYS A 59 1.00 -7.57 8.94
CA LYS A 59 1.30 -8.95 9.38
C LYS A 59 2.75 -9.33 9.09
N LEU A 60 3.25 -8.91 7.94
CA LEU A 60 4.62 -9.15 7.51
C LEU A 60 5.63 -8.47 8.44
N LYS A 61 5.41 -7.18 8.75
CA LYS A 61 6.19 -6.43 9.74
C LYS A 61 6.25 -7.14 11.09
N ARG A 62 5.09 -7.55 11.62
CA ARG A 62 5.02 -8.27 12.90
C ARG A 62 5.75 -9.60 12.88
N GLY A 63 5.69 -10.34 11.78
CA GLY A 63 6.45 -11.59 11.64
C GLY A 63 7.96 -11.33 11.70
N ALA A 64 8.43 -10.31 10.99
CA ALA A 64 9.85 -9.90 11.04
C ALA A 64 10.28 -9.39 12.43
N GLU A 65 9.41 -8.72 13.18
CA GLU A 65 9.67 -8.34 14.59
C GLU A 65 9.86 -9.54 15.51
N GLN A 66 9.17 -10.64 15.20
CA GLN A 66 9.17 -11.89 15.98
C GLN A 66 10.31 -12.85 15.58
N ASP A 67 11.25 -12.36 14.76
CA ASP A 67 12.40 -13.10 14.25
C ASP A 67 12.05 -14.23 13.25
N ASP A 68 10.94 -14.11 12.51
CA ASP A 68 10.59 -15.07 11.47
C ASP A 68 11.42 -14.86 10.18
N PRO A 69 12.32 -15.80 9.82
CA PRO A 69 13.18 -15.64 8.64
C PRO A 69 12.39 -15.65 7.32
N TYR A 70 11.23 -16.30 7.24
CA TYR A 70 10.38 -16.23 6.05
C TYR A 70 9.72 -14.86 5.91
N SER A 71 9.39 -14.21 7.03
CA SER A 71 8.87 -12.85 7.02
C SER A 71 9.93 -11.87 6.51
N ASP A 72 11.19 -11.98 6.97
CA ASP A 72 12.30 -11.18 6.43
C ASP A 72 12.50 -11.43 4.92
N TRP A 73 12.43 -12.69 4.48
CA TRP A 73 12.51 -13.03 3.06
C TRP A 73 11.41 -12.38 2.22
N TRP A 74 10.17 -12.42 2.71
CA TRP A 74 9.05 -11.78 2.04
C TRP A 74 9.16 -10.26 2.02
N MET A 75 9.72 -9.63 3.06
CA MET A 75 9.98 -8.18 3.04
C MET A 75 10.92 -7.79 1.90
N LEU A 76 12.00 -8.55 1.68
CA LEU A 76 12.93 -8.32 0.56
C LEU A 76 12.22 -8.44 -0.79
N ARG A 77 11.43 -9.49 -1.01
CA ARG A 77 10.70 -9.70 -2.27
C ARG A 77 9.67 -8.59 -2.54
N ILE A 78 9.01 -8.10 -1.49
CA ILE A 78 8.07 -6.99 -1.62
C ILE A 78 8.79 -5.67 -1.89
N GLU A 79 9.92 -5.44 -1.24
CA GLU A 79 10.76 -4.27 -1.49
C GLU A 79 11.22 -4.22 -2.96
N ASP A 80 11.71 -5.34 -3.50
CA ASP A 80 12.11 -5.44 -4.91
C ASP A 80 10.92 -5.19 -5.84
N LYS A 81 9.75 -5.74 -5.53
CA LYS A 81 8.55 -5.55 -6.35
C LYS A 81 8.02 -4.12 -6.29
N LEU A 82 8.13 -3.46 -5.14
CA LEU A 82 7.79 -2.04 -4.99
C LEU A 82 8.68 -1.18 -5.89
N GLU A 83 9.99 -1.43 -5.91
CA GLU A 83 10.92 -0.68 -6.76
C GLU A 83 10.64 -0.91 -8.26
N GLN A 84 10.33 -2.15 -8.65
CA GLN A 84 9.90 -2.45 -10.02
C GLN A 84 8.62 -1.70 -10.40
N THR A 85 7.59 -1.74 -9.55
CA THR A 85 6.33 -1.03 -9.79
C THR A 85 6.55 0.48 -9.87
N LYS A 86 7.42 1.03 -9.01
CA LYS A 86 7.82 2.43 -9.04
C LYS A 86 8.44 2.81 -10.37
N SER A 87 9.44 2.05 -10.83
CA SER A 87 10.11 2.30 -12.12
C SER A 87 9.13 2.25 -13.30
N THR A 88 8.18 1.30 -13.29
CA THR A 88 7.11 1.24 -14.30
C THR A 88 6.23 2.48 -14.28
N LEU A 89 5.76 2.93 -13.11
CA LEU A 89 4.93 4.13 -13.00
C LEU A 89 5.69 5.41 -13.39
N GLN A 90 6.98 5.51 -13.05
CA GLN A 90 7.82 6.63 -13.45
C GLN A 90 7.96 6.71 -14.98
N THR A 91 8.30 5.59 -15.62
CA THR A 91 8.40 5.50 -17.08
C THR A 91 7.08 5.87 -17.75
N LEU A 92 5.95 5.41 -17.20
CA LEU A 92 4.63 5.75 -17.70
C LEU A 92 4.32 7.25 -17.51
N GLY A 93 4.67 7.82 -16.37
CA GLY A 93 4.53 9.25 -16.09
C GLY A 93 5.30 10.11 -17.09
N GLU A 94 6.55 9.75 -17.38
CA GLU A 94 7.38 10.43 -18.38
C GLU A 94 6.76 10.38 -19.78
N GLN A 95 6.19 9.24 -20.19
CA GLN A 95 5.48 9.13 -21.48
C GLN A 95 4.24 10.04 -21.55
N VAL A 96 3.51 10.16 -20.45
CA VAL A 96 2.34 11.02 -20.34
C VAL A 96 2.74 12.49 -20.39
N ASP A 97 3.79 12.88 -19.66
CA ASP A 97 4.32 14.25 -19.67
C ASP A 97 4.84 14.64 -21.06
N GLN A 98 5.46 13.70 -21.77
CA GLN A 98 5.90 13.90 -23.16
C GLN A 98 4.70 14.11 -24.11
N ALA A 99 3.60 13.38 -23.93
CA ALA A 99 2.39 13.58 -24.72
C ALA A 99 1.75 14.96 -24.49
N LEU A 100 1.77 15.43 -23.23
CA LEU A 100 1.27 16.76 -22.84
C LEU A 100 2.11 17.93 -23.40
N THR A 101 3.35 17.68 -23.81
CA THR A 101 4.20 18.71 -24.44
C THR A 101 3.72 19.10 -25.85
N ASN A 102 2.89 18.28 -26.51
CA ASN A 102 2.38 18.55 -27.85
C ASN A 102 1.26 19.63 -27.89
N VAL A 103 0.92 20.22 -26.75
CA VAL A 103 -0.06 21.30 -26.66
C VAL A 103 0.48 22.54 -27.40
N PRO A 104 -0.31 23.17 -28.27
CA PRO A 104 0.07 24.43 -28.90
C PRO A 104 0.40 25.50 -27.86
N SER A 105 1.46 26.28 -28.07
CA SER A 105 1.90 27.33 -27.12
C SER A 105 0.87 28.41 -26.84
N ALA A 106 -0.17 28.52 -27.67
CA ALA A 106 -1.33 29.40 -27.44
C ALA A 106 -2.27 28.91 -26.33
N LEU A 107 -2.13 27.65 -25.88
CA LEU A 107 -2.95 27.03 -24.85
C LEU A 107 -2.10 26.75 -23.60
N SER A 108 -2.69 26.99 -22.42
CA SER A 108 -2.13 26.60 -21.13
C SER A 108 -3.04 25.57 -20.49
N LEU A 109 -2.52 24.36 -20.25
CA LEU A 109 -3.26 23.32 -19.55
C LEU A 109 -3.02 23.42 -18.03
N GLY A 110 -4.09 23.60 -17.26
CA GLY A 110 -4.04 23.53 -15.80
C GLY A 110 -4.13 22.10 -15.27
N GLU A 111 -4.08 21.93 -13.95
CA GLU A 111 -4.26 20.63 -13.31
C GLU A 111 -5.68 20.08 -13.50
N ASN A 112 -5.80 18.81 -13.87
CA ASN A 112 -7.10 18.14 -13.99
C ASN A 112 -7.54 17.56 -12.65
N LEU A 113 -8.04 18.43 -11.77
CA LEU A 113 -8.51 18.03 -10.44
C LEU A 113 -9.99 17.65 -10.47
N ASN A 114 -10.34 16.57 -9.77
CA ASN A 114 -11.74 16.28 -9.47
C ASN A 114 -12.30 17.35 -8.51
N VAL A 115 -13.48 17.87 -8.84
CA VAL A 115 -14.23 18.87 -8.06
C VAL A 115 -14.65 18.32 -6.69
N GLN A 116 -14.85 17.00 -6.59
CA GLN A 116 -15.20 16.30 -5.35
C GLN A 116 -14.28 15.08 -5.16
N PRO A 117 -13.01 15.28 -4.76
CA PRO A 117 -12.09 14.17 -4.56
C PRO A 117 -12.45 13.38 -3.31
N VAL A 118 -12.16 12.08 -3.33
CA VAL A 118 -12.41 11.19 -2.19
C VAL A 118 -11.25 11.30 -1.21
N LYS A 119 -11.55 11.60 0.06
CA LYS A 119 -10.57 11.60 1.16
C LYS A 119 -10.69 10.30 1.94
N LEU A 120 -9.59 9.55 2.02
CA LEU A 120 -9.53 8.23 2.61
C LEU A 120 -8.58 8.27 3.82
N PRO A 121 -9.03 7.88 5.03
CA PRO A 121 -8.15 7.81 6.18
C PRO A 121 -7.10 6.69 6.00
N LEU A 122 -5.86 6.98 6.40
CA LEU A 122 -4.74 6.04 6.30
C LEU A 122 -4.43 5.45 7.68
N PHE A 123 -4.54 4.13 7.79
CA PHE A 123 -4.13 3.36 8.97
C PHE A 123 -3.02 2.39 8.57
N VAL A 124 -1.80 2.92 8.41
CA VAL A 124 -0.64 2.16 7.92
C VAL A 124 0.42 2.12 9.02
N ASN A 125 0.81 0.91 9.43
CA ASN A 125 1.79 0.72 10.50
C ASN A 125 3.13 0.15 10.00
N ALA A 126 3.22 -0.14 8.70
CA ALA A 126 4.39 -0.69 8.04
C ALA A 126 4.87 0.24 6.92
N GLN A 127 6.17 0.51 6.88
CA GLN A 127 6.81 1.40 5.91
C GLN A 127 6.60 0.93 4.47
N LEU A 128 6.68 -0.39 4.22
CA LEU A 128 6.36 -0.97 2.91
C LEU A 128 4.90 -0.75 2.49
N GLY A 129 3.98 -0.61 3.47
CA GLY A 129 2.59 -0.21 3.22
C GLY A 129 2.50 1.24 2.74
N PHE A 130 3.28 2.15 3.33
CA PHE A 130 3.34 3.56 2.91
C PHE A 130 3.95 3.71 1.52
N ALA A 131 4.98 2.92 1.19
CA ALA A 131 5.54 2.92 -0.16
C ALA A 131 4.46 2.62 -1.22
N ALA A 132 3.58 1.65 -0.97
CA ALA A 132 2.46 1.35 -1.87
C ALA A 132 1.38 2.46 -1.91
N VAL A 133 1.19 3.21 -0.81
CA VAL A 133 0.32 4.40 -0.79
C VAL A 133 0.86 5.48 -1.73
N TYR A 134 2.18 5.73 -1.70
CA TYR A 134 2.82 6.70 -2.61
C TYR A 134 2.63 6.29 -4.07
N LEU A 135 2.84 5.01 -4.39
CA LEU A 135 2.64 4.51 -5.77
C LEU A 135 1.18 4.65 -6.24
N LEU A 136 0.20 4.52 -5.35
CA LEU A 136 -1.19 4.77 -5.71
C LEU A 136 -1.47 6.27 -5.97
N ALA A 137 -0.84 7.16 -5.20
CA ALA A 137 -0.93 8.60 -5.43
C ALA A 137 -0.30 9.00 -6.77
N ASP A 138 0.89 8.46 -7.08
CA ASP A 138 1.57 8.67 -8.37
C ASP A 138 0.69 8.18 -9.54
N TYR A 139 0.08 7.00 -9.39
CA TYR A 139 -0.86 6.49 -10.38
C TYR A 139 -2.12 7.37 -10.54
N ASP A 140 -2.67 7.91 -9.45
CA ASP A 140 -3.80 8.85 -9.51
C ASP A 140 -3.43 10.11 -10.29
N GLU A 141 -2.23 10.65 -10.08
CA GLU A 141 -1.71 11.77 -10.86
C GLU A 141 -1.57 11.45 -12.34
N ILE A 142 -0.94 10.32 -12.68
CA ILE A 142 -0.80 9.83 -14.05
C ILE A 142 -2.18 9.70 -14.72
N ALA A 143 -3.15 9.13 -14.01
CA ALA A 143 -4.51 8.97 -14.52
C ALA A 143 -5.19 10.32 -14.81
N ARG A 144 -5.02 11.34 -13.97
CA ARG A 144 -5.52 12.71 -14.24
C ARG A 144 -4.92 13.30 -15.51
N LYS A 145 -3.59 13.21 -15.64
CA LYS A 145 -2.85 13.72 -16.81
C LYS A 145 -3.28 13.01 -18.09
N LEU A 146 -3.48 11.69 -18.03
CA LEU A 146 -4.00 10.86 -19.12
C LEU A 146 -5.40 11.28 -19.58
N ILE A 147 -6.32 11.46 -18.64
CA ILE A 147 -7.69 11.89 -18.93
C ILE A 147 -7.67 13.29 -19.58
N LEU A 148 -6.83 14.20 -19.08
CA LEU A 148 -6.64 15.52 -19.66
C LEU A 148 -6.08 15.47 -21.08
N ALA A 149 -5.02 14.68 -21.31
CA ALA A 149 -4.41 14.51 -22.63
C ALA A 149 -5.42 13.96 -23.64
N HIS A 150 -6.29 13.03 -23.23
CA HIS A 150 -7.34 12.51 -24.08
C HIS A 150 -8.43 13.54 -24.38
N HIS A 151 -8.91 14.26 -23.35
CA HIS A 151 -9.92 15.31 -23.50
C HIS A 151 -9.45 16.46 -24.41
N THR A 152 -8.14 16.72 -24.44
CA THR A 152 -7.51 17.74 -25.27
C THR A 152 -7.03 17.23 -26.64
N ALA A 153 -7.44 16.02 -27.03
CA ALA A 153 -7.13 15.39 -28.31
C ALA A 153 -5.62 15.17 -28.59
N LEU A 154 -4.79 15.11 -27.53
CA LEU A 154 -3.36 14.79 -27.67
C LEU A 154 -3.10 13.28 -27.81
N ILE A 155 -4.03 12.46 -27.29
CA ILE A 155 -3.98 11.00 -27.39
C ILE A 155 -5.36 10.43 -27.77
N ASP A 156 -5.34 9.29 -28.45
CA ASP A 156 -6.56 8.55 -28.78
C ASP A 156 -7.07 7.71 -27.61
N ARG A 157 -8.30 7.19 -27.75
CA ARG A 157 -8.96 6.37 -26.73
C ARG A 157 -8.18 5.09 -26.43
N ARG A 158 -7.59 4.47 -27.45
CA ARG A 158 -6.84 3.22 -27.32
C ARG A 158 -5.57 3.43 -26.48
N THR A 159 -4.86 4.53 -26.70
CA THR A 159 -3.67 4.90 -25.92
C THR A 159 -4.03 5.18 -24.46
N LEU A 160 -5.11 5.94 -24.23
CA LEU A 160 -5.63 6.18 -22.88
C LEU A 160 -5.89 4.87 -22.12
N GLU A 161 -6.65 3.95 -22.73
CA GLU A 161 -7.00 2.68 -22.10
C GLU A 161 -5.76 1.80 -21.85
N ARG A 162 -4.84 1.73 -22.81
CA ARG A 162 -3.60 0.97 -22.67
C ARG A 162 -2.77 1.47 -21.49
N TRP A 163 -2.49 2.77 -21.42
CA TRP A 163 -1.65 3.37 -20.39
C TRP A 163 -2.31 3.33 -19.00
N LEU A 164 -3.63 3.55 -18.90
CA LEU A 164 -4.35 3.33 -17.63
C LEU A 164 -4.26 1.88 -17.16
N ASN A 165 -4.42 0.92 -18.08
CA ASN A 165 -4.35 -0.50 -17.74
C ASN A 165 -2.94 -0.93 -17.34
N GLU A 166 -1.89 -0.38 -17.96
CA GLU A 166 -0.49 -0.65 -17.62
C GLU A 166 -0.17 -0.24 -16.18
N GLY A 167 -0.46 1.02 -15.80
CA GLY A 167 -0.23 1.48 -14.43
C GLY A 167 -1.08 0.70 -13.40
N ALA A 168 -2.33 0.42 -13.73
CA ALA A 168 -3.20 -0.35 -12.84
C ALA A 168 -2.77 -1.82 -12.72
N HIS A 169 -2.19 -2.40 -13.77
CA HIS A 169 -1.64 -3.76 -13.74
C HIS A 169 -0.38 -3.80 -12.86
N ALA A 170 0.51 -2.82 -12.94
CA ALA A 170 1.71 -2.74 -12.13
C ALA A 170 1.39 -2.76 -10.62
N LEU A 171 0.39 -1.99 -10.19
CA LEU A 171 -0.10 -1.98 -8.80
C LEU A 171 -0.78 -3.31 -8.40
N ARG A 172 -1.66 -3.84 -9.25
CA ARG A 172 -2.35 -5.12 -8.95
C ARG A 172 -1.39 -6.31 -8.89
N SER A 173 -0.35 -6.31 -9.73
CA SER A 173 0.72 -7.32 -9.71
C SER A 173 1.47 -7.31 -8.38
N LEU A 174 1.81 -6.12 -7.87
CA LEU A 174 2.39 -5.96 -6.53
C LEU A 174 1.46 -6.51 -5.44
N PHE A 175 0.17 -6.18 -5.49
CA PHE A 175 -0.78 -6.64 -4.47
C PHE A 175 -0.97 -8.16 -4.50
N SER A 176 -1.02 -8.74 -5.70
CA SER A 176 -1.14 -10.18 -5.89
C SER A 176 0.09 -10.95 -5.36
N LEU A 177 1.30 -10.39 -5.50
CA LEU A 177 2.51 -10.97 -4.90
C LEU A 177 2.38 -11.04 -3.37
N ALA A 178 1.95 -9.95 -2.73
CA ALA A 178 1.80 -9.91 -1.28
C ALA A 178 0.76 -10.92 -0.76
N GLN A 179 -0.29 -11.22 -1.53
CA GLN A 179 -1.30 -12.23 -1.13
C GLN A 179 -0.72 -13.64 -0.95
N GLN A 180 0.46 -13.93 -1.48
CA GLN A 180 1.12 -15.23 -1.34
C GLN A 180 1.85 -15.36 0.01
N TYR A 181 2.10 -14.25 0.72
CA TYR A 181 2.76 -14.29 2.04
C TYR A 181 1.96 -15.11 3.05
N ARG A 182 2.66 -15.98 3.77
CA ARG A 182 2.14 -16.75 4.90
C ARG A 182 3.17 -16.69 6.02
N TYR A 183 2.71 -16.35 7.22
CA TYR A 183 3.54 -16.35 8.42
C TYR A 183 3.97 -17.77 8.74
N SER A 184 5.27 -17.99 9.01
CA SER A 184 5.79 -19.33 9.30
C SER A 184 5.62 -19.71 10.77
N GLY A 185 5.73 -18.73 11.67
CA GLY A 185 5.75 -18.96 13.12
C GLY A 185 7.06 -19.55 13.66
N THR A 186 8.08 -19.68 12.81
CA THR A 186 9.42 -20.13 13.22
C THR A 186 10.32 -18.96 13.55
N GLN A 187 11.36 -19.21 14.35
CA GLN A 187 12.43 -18.27 14.69
C GLN A 187 13.77 -18.79 14.18
N ARG A 188 14.77 -17.92 14.04
CA ARG A 188 16.11 -18.31 13.57
C ARG A 188 16.75 -19.40 14.44
N ASP A 189 16.50 -19.34 15.74
CA ASP A 189 16.95 -20.36 16.70
C ASP A 189 16.39 -21.76 16.39
N ASP A 190 15.20 -21.87 15.79
CA ASP A 190 14.62 -23.15 15.36
C ASP A 190 15.47 -23.81 14.27
N PHE A 191 16.00 -23.01 13.34
CA PHE A 191 16.86 -23.46 12.24
C PHE A 191 18.26 -23.81 12.73
N ALA A 192 18.81 -22.99 13.65
CA ALA A 192 20.08 -23.29 14.30
C ALA A 192 20.02 -24.62 15.09
N ALA A 193 18.90 -24.85 15.80
CA ALA A 193 18.64 -26.10 16.54
C ALA A 193 18.19 -27.27 15.66
N LYS A 194 17.91 -27.04 14.36
CA LYS A 194 17.37 -28.03 13.41
C LYS A 194 16.15 -28.77 13.95
N ASN A 195 15.25 -28.06 14.61
CA ASN A 195 14.13 -28.67 15.31
C ASN A 195 12.99 -29.08 14.35
N ALA A 196 11.92 -29.66 14.90
CA ALA A 196 10.78 -30.12 14.12
C ALA A 196 10.02 -28.95 13.43
N ALA A 197 9.97 -27.78 14.05
CA ALA A 197 9.30 -26.60 13.48
C ALA A 197 10.03 -26.08 12.24
N ALA A 198 11.36 -25.98 12.30
CA ALA A 198 12.19 -25.61 11.14
C ALA A 198 12.03 -26.59 9.98
N ARG A 199 12.05 -27.91 10.24
CA ARG A 199 11.84 -28.94 9.19
C ARG A 199 10.47 -28.81 8.53
N ALA A 200 9.42 -28.63 9.32
CA ALA A 200 8.06 -28.45 8.80
C ALA A 200 7.90 -27.16 7.99
N ALA A 201 8.58 -26.08 8.39
CA ALA A 201 8.59 -24.83 7.65
C ALA A 201 9.30 -24.96 6.30
N ILE A 202 10.45 -25.65 6.25
CA ILE A 202 11.18 -25.93 5.00
C ILE A 202 10.32 -26.75 4.04
N GLU A 203 9.66 -27.80 4.53
CA GLU A 203 8.77 -28.64 3.70
C GLU A 203 7.61 -27.81 3.11
N LYS A 204 7.08 -26.86 3.88
CA LYS A 204 5.91 -26.07 3.48
C LYS A 204 6.24 -24.86 2.61
N PHE A 205 7.34 -24.17 2.89
CA PHE A 205 7.66 -22.87 2.29
C PHE A 205 8.92 -22.88 1.41
N GLY A 206 9.66 -23.99 1.41
CA GLY A 206 10.93 -24.14 0.72
C GLY A 206 12.12 -23.65 1.53
N GLU A 207 13.32 -23.89 1.01
CA GLU A 207 14.57 -23.44 1.61
C GLU A 207 14.76 -21.92 1.48
N LEU A 208 15.42 -21.34 2.47
CA LEU A 208 15.78 -19.93 2.49
C LEU A 208 17.28 -19.74 2.22
N PRO A 209 17.67 -18.61 1.59
CA PRO A 209 19.07 -18.21 1.52
C PRO A 209 19.75 -18.14 2.89
N GLU A 210 21.02 -18.52 2.97
CA GLU A 210 21.77 -18.59 4.24
C GLU A 210 21.92 -17.20 4.90
N ASP A 211 22.21 -16.16 4.12
CA ASP A 211 22.26 -14.76 4.58
C ASP A 211 20.93 -14.29 5.20
N VAL A 212 19.81 -14.79 4.66
CA VAL A 212 18.48 -14.55 5.20
C VAL A 212 18.18 -15.42 6.40
N LEU A 213 18.80 -16.59 6.60
CA LEU A 213 18.68 -17.45 7.81
C LEU A 213 19.58 -17.01 8.97
N GLU A 214 20.70 -16.36 8.66
CA GLU A 214 21.59 -15.73 9.64
C GLU A 214 21.08 -14.35 10.08
N GLY A 215 20.17 -13.75 9.31
CA GLY A 215 19.66 -12.40 9.57
C GLY A 215 20.65 -11.29 9.18
N THR A 216 21.71 -11.62 8.45
CA THR A 216 22.67 -10.65 7.91
C THR A 216 22.06 -9.85 6.75
N ARG A 217 21.15 -10.48 5.98
CA ARG A 217 20.36 -9.81 4.95
C ARG A 217 18.91 -9.66 5.38
N ARG A 218 18.49 -8.41 5.59
CA ARG A 218 17.10 -8.03 5.89
C ARG A 218 16.71 -6.81 5.07
N SER A 219 15.40 -6.58 4.88
CA SER A 219 14.91 -5.36 4.24
C SER A 219 15.42 -4.11 4.97
N ARG A 220 15.66 -3.01 4.25
CA ARG A 220 16.02 -1.73 4.88
C ARG A 220 14.92 -1.19 5.80
N PHE A 221 13.70 -1.70 5.62
CA PHE A 221 12.52 -1.37 6.41
C PHE A 221 12.18 -2.46 7.44
N ALA A 222 13.03 -3.48 7.59
CA ALA A 222 12.83 -4.52 8.58
C ALA A 222 12.92 -3.92 9.99
N PRO A 223 11.93 -4.18 10.85
CA PRO A 223 11.95 -3.69 12.21
C PRO A 223 13.03 -4.42 13.05
N PRO A 224 13.48 -3.83 14.16
CA PRO A 224 14.35 -4.52 15.11
C PRO A 224 13.71 -5.83 15.59
N ILE A 225 14.54 -6.86 15.76
CA ILE A 225 14.09 -8.16 16.28
C ILE A 225 13.87 -8.03 17.79
N VAL A 226 12.69 -8.40 18.26
CA VAL A 226 12.36 -8.39 19.70
C VAL A 226 12.93 -9.65 20.34
N ARG A 227 14.10 -9.52 21.00
CA ARG A 227 14.67 -10.60 21.81
C ARG A 227 13.98 -10.65 23.17
N ARG A 228 13.42 -11.81 23.51
CA ARG A 228 12.75 -12.05 24.80
C ARG A 228 13.78 -11.87 25.93
N GLY A 229 13.71 -10.76 26.68
CA GLY A 229 14.59 -10.48 27.83
C GLY A 229 15.36 -9.15 27.81
N GLN A 230 15.30 -8.35 26.75
CA GLN A 230 15.80 -6.97 26.79
C GLN A 230 14.70 -6.01 27.28
N PRO A 231 14.98 -5.09 28.23
CA PRO A 231 14.02 -4.06 28.60
C PRO A 231 13.74 -3.20 27.37
N LEU A 232 12.45 -3.06 27.01
CA LEU A 232 12.00 -2.18 25.94
C LEU A 232 12.51 -0.76 26.24
N SER A 233 13.51 -0.29 25.50
CA SER A 233 13.71 1.15 25.34
C SER A 233 12.52 1.68 24.55
N SER A 234 11.51 2.20 25.26
CA SER A 234 10.38 3.00 24.77
C SER A 234 9.98 2.73 23.31
N HIS A 235 9.52 1.51 23.01
CA HIS A 235 8.91 1.23 21.71
C HIS A 235 7.42 1.55 21.80
N VAL A 236 7.01 2.46 20.92
CA VAL A 236 5.63 2.85 20.69
C VAL A 236 4.89 1.66 20.07
N GLU A 237 4.19 0.88 20.90
CA GLU A 237 3.18 -0.06 20.44
C GLU A 237 1.90 0.72 20.09
N PRO A 238 1.36 0.62 18.86
CA PRO A 238 0.00 1.00 18.60
C PRO A 238 -0.92 -0.13 19.06
N ASP A 239 -1.71 0.15 20.10
CA ASP A 239 -2.81 -0.69 20.56
C ASP A 239 -3.72 -1.07 19.37
N ALA A 240 -3.88 -2.38 19.16
CA ALA A 240 -4.57 -2.97 18.01
C ALA A 240 -6.06 -3.26 18.30
N SER A 241 -6.65 -2.63 19.31
CA SER A 241 -8.06 -2.78 19.67
C SER A 241 -8.88 -1.54 19.29
N ASP A 242 -9.04 -1.28 17.99
CA ASP A 242 -10.31 -0.78 17.46
C ASP A 242 -10.24 -0.72 15.93
N THR A 243 -10.73 -1.78 15.27
CA THR A 243 -11.23 -1.67 13.91
C THR A 243 -12.72 -1.35 14.00
N PRO A 244 -13.19 -0.15 13.63
CA PRO A 244 -14.61 0.07 13.41
C PRO A 244 -15.02 -0.75 12.18
N SER A 245 -15.93 -1.71 12.38
CA SER A 245 -16.67 -2.36 11.31
C SER A 245 -17.56 -1.30 10.66
N VAL A 246 -17.13 -0.74 9.53
CA VAL A 246 -17.97 0.16 8.74
C VAL A 246 -19.02 -0.69 8.03
N ALA A 247 -20.22 -0.73 8.62
CA ALA A 247 -21.41 -1.22 7.97
C ALA A 247 -21.73 -0.32 6.77
N SER A 248 -21.92 -0.94 5.62
CA SER A 248 -22.34 -0.32 4.37
C SER A 248 -23.82 0.05 4.44
N GLU A 249 -24.16 1.29 4.75
CA GLU A 249 -25.44 1.87 4.37
C GLU A 249 -25.26 2.61 3.04
N ALA A 250 -25.69 1.97 1.96
CA ALA A 250 -25.97 2.62 0.69
C ALA A 250 -27.43 2.32 0.35
N SER A 251 -28.29 3.32 0.53
CA SER A 251 -29.64 3.33 -0.03
C SER A 251 -29.56 3.38 -1.55
N PRO A 252 -30.47 2.71 -2.28
CA PRO A 252 -30.49 2.76 -3.74
C PRO A 252 -31.27 4.00 -4.19
N ASP A 253 -30.58 4.99 -4.75
CA ASP A 253 -31.23 6.00 -5.59
C ASP A 253 -31.57 5.37 -6.95
N THR A 254 -32.86 5.15 -7.16
CA THR A 254 -33.50 4.83 -8.42
C THR A 254 -33.22 5.93 -9.46
N PHE A 255 -32.47 5.58 -10.51
CA PHE A 255 -32.41 6.35 -11.74
C PHE A 255 -33.52 5.87 -12.69
N ASP A 256 -34.52 6.72 -12.93
CA ASP A 256 -35.48 6.55 -14.02
C ASP A 256 -34.83 6.80 -15.39
N PRO A 257 -35.08 5.97 -16.41
CA PRO A 257 -34.67 6.28 -17.77
C PRO A 257 -35.67 7.25 -18.41
N VAL A 258 -35.13 8.38 -18.90
CA VAL A 258 -35.86 9.33 -19.75
C VAL A 258 -36.30 8.64 -21.04
N ALA A 259 -37.61 8.53 -21.24
CA ALA A 259 -38.22 8.09 -22.48
C ALA A 259 -37.97 9.12 -23.59
N THR A 260 -37.25 8.72 -24.62
CA THR A 260 -37.19 9.42 -25.91
C THR A 260 -38.51 9.16 -26.65
N GLY A 261 -39.31 10.21 -26.83
CA GLY A 261 -40.49 10.17 -27.67
C GLY A 261 -40.11 10.13 -29.14
N GLU A 262 -40.49 9.05 -29.82
CA GLU A 262 -40.59 9.01 -31.28
C GLU A 262 -42.06 9.24 -31.65
N ASN A 263 -42.33 10.44 -32.16
CA ASN A 263 -43.47 10.74 -33.00
C ASN A 263 -43.13 10.27 -34.42
N GLU A 264 -43.96 9.44 -35.05
CA GLU A 264 -44.28 9.63 -36.47
C GLU A 264 -45.67 9.05 -36.82
N PRO A 265 -46.45 9.74 -37.69
CA PRO A 265 -47.84 9.38 -37.97
C PRO A 265 -48.00 8.68 -39.33
N ALA A 266 -48.99 7.79 -39.42
CA ALA A 266 -50.02 7.69 -40.49
C ALA A 266 -50.81 6.39 -40.32
#